data_AF-A0A7V8XX71-F1
#
_entry.id   AF-A0A7V8XX71-F1
#
_cell.length_a   1.000
_cell.length_b   1.000
_cell.length_c   1.000
_cell.angle_alpha   90.00
_cell.angle_beta   90.00
_cell.angle_gamma   90.00
#
_symmetry.space_group_name_H-M   'P 1'
#
loop_
_entity.id
_entity.type
_entity.pdbx_description
1 polymer ?
#
loop_
_entity_poly.entity_id
_entity_poly.type
_entity_poly.pdbx_seq_one_letter_code
_entity_poly.pdbx_strand_id
1 'polypeptide(L)'
;MSKIGYGYGSEWHLLSYLGRHRSELNDRIQATTGARRVDWLDFPTQHPDRGRIDAEWKGLDFLNDPVIQTEWREIWPHRAGVQNWDAVARIDVDGRDERLLVEAKGHCGEIASNCAAKVEGGLNQIRAALEATKRALGVDASHDWLNGYYQFCNRLAVLQFLASHNIRAHLLFVYFTGDFTAGRDCPKDEVGWQSAIKAQDERIGLPAQHPLRERVHKLFLPVFIDLYEPSGSLHDPASQS
;
A
#
# COMPACT_ATOMS: atom_id res chain seq x y z
N MET A 1 15.02 1.21 -1.42
CA MET A 1 14.04 1.98 -2.21
C MET A 1 14.67 2.30 -3.55
N SER A 2 13.89 2.31 -4.62
CA SER A 2 14.33 2.85 -5.91
C SER A 2 14.58 4.36 -5.79
N LYS A 3 15.21 4.97 -6.80
CA LYS A 3 15.33 6.44 -6.84
C LYS A 3 13.92 7.04 -6.96
N ILE A 4 13.53 7.88 -6.01
CA ILE A 4 12.23 8.57 -6.01
C ILE A 4 12.09 9.38 -7.31
N GLY A 5 10.95 9.24 -7.98
CA GLY A 5 10.56 10.09 -9.11
C GLY A 5 10.25 11.49 -8.62
N TYR A 6 10.85 12.52 -9.22
CA TYR A 6 10.56 13.90 -8.84
C TYR A 6 9.26 14.36 -9.51
N GLY A 7 8.22 14.60 -8.72
CA GLY A 7 6.93 15.11 -9.20
C GLY A 7 5.94 14.06 -9.69
N TYR A 8 6.25 12.76 -9.61
CA TYR A 8 5.38 11.69 -10.10
C TYR A 8 5.55 10.40 -9.29
N GLY A 9 4.54 9.52 -9.33
CA GLY A 9 4.54 8.24 -8.64
C GLY A 9 4.05 8.32 -7.19
N SER A 10 3.49 7.20 -6.70
CA SER A 10 2.82 7.17 -5.40
C SER A 10 3.72 7.51 -4.21
N GLU A 11 4.98 7.07 -4.23
CA GLU A 11 5.95 7.37 -3.18
C GLU A 11 6.17 8.88 -3.03
N TRP A 12 6.38 9.60 -4.14
CA TRP A 12 6.55 11.06 -4.13
C TRP A 12 5.32 11.78 -3.58
N HIS A 13 4.14 11.39 -4.06
CA HIS A 13 2.89 12.03 -3.66
C HIS A 13 2.58 11.76 -2.19
N LEU A 14 2.78 10.53 -1.70
CA LEU A 14 2.58 10.20 -0.30
C LEU A 14 3.54 10.96 0.61
N LEU A 15 4.83 11.04 0.26
CA LEU A 15 5.80 11.84 1.02
C LEU A 15 5.45 13.33 0.99
N SER A 16 4.91 13.84 -0.12
CA SER A 16 4.43 15.22 -0.21
C SER A 16 3.26 15.47 0.72
N TYR A 17 2.30 14.54 0.82
CA TYR A 17 1.23 14.63 1.82
C TYR A 17 1.77 14.55 3.25
N LEU A 18 2.65 13.60 3.55
CA LEU A 18 3.24 13.43 4.88
C LEU A 18 4.07 14.65 5.32
N GLY A 19 4.76 15.31 4.40
CA GLY A 19 5.67 16.42 4.68
C GLY A 19 5.04 17.81 4.57
N ARG A 20 4.12 18.02 3.62
CA ARG A 20 3.62 19.36 3.25
C ARG A 20 2.11 19.52 3.43
N HIS A 21 1.34 18.45 3.31
CA HIS A 21 -0.13 18.48 3.37
C HIS A 21 -0.68 17.54 4.44
N ARG A 22 0.02 17.43 5.58
CA ARG A 22 -0.26 16.44 6.62
C ARG A 22 -1.63 16.61 7.26
N SER A 23 -2.06 17.86 7.48
CA SER A 23 -3.39 18.14 8.02
C SER A 23 -4.48 17.63 7.09
N GLU A 24 -4.38 17.88 5.78
CA GLU A 24 -5.36 17.37 4.81
C GLU A 24 -5.34 15.83 4.74
N LEU A 25 -4.16 15.21 4.74
CA LEU A 25 -4.04 13.75 4.78
C LEU A 25 -4.75 13.18 6.01
N ASN A 26 -4.50 13.76 7.19
CA ASN A 26 -5.10 13.33 8.44
C ASN A 26 -6.63 13.49 8.40
N ASP A 27 -7.13 14.66 8.01
CA ASP A 27 -8.58 14.93 7.94
C ASP A 27 -9.30 13.92 7.03
N ARG A 28 -8.72 13.63 5.87
CA ARG A 28 -9.28 12.64 4.94
C ARG A 28 -9.25 11.22 5.50
N ILE A 29 -8.14 10.81 6.13
CA ILE A 29 -8.05 9.50 6.79
C ILE A 29 -9.06 9.38 7.93
N GLN A 30 -9.21 10.41 8.74
CA GLN A 30 -10.17 10.44 9.85
C GLN A 30 -11.61 10.30 9.33
N ALA A 31 -11.96 11.02 8.26
CA ALA A 31 -13.26 10.88 7.60
C ALA A 31 -13.50 9.48 7.03
N THR A 32 -12.48 8.84 6.45
CA THR A 32 -12.58 7.49 5.87
C THR A 32 -12.65 6.39 6.93
N THR A 33 -11.86 6.50 8.00
CA THR A 33 -11.64 5.41 8.97
C THR A 33 -12.45 5.56 10.25
N GLY A 34 -13.01 6.74 10.53
CA GLY A 34 -13.61 7.09 11.81
C GLY A 34 -12.59 7.41 12.92
N ALA A 35 -11.30 7.47 12.59
CA ALA A 35 -10.26 7.80 13.55
C ALA A 35 -10.40 9.24 14.09
N ARG A 36 -10.10 9.42 15.38
CA ARG A 36 -10.03 10.73 16.06
C ARG A 36 -8.65 11.37 16.00
N ARG A 37 -7.61 10.56 15.81
CA ARG A 37 -6.21 11.00 15.72
C ARG A 37 -5.43 10.08 14.81
N VAL A 38 -4.44 10.63 14.10
CA VAL A 38 -3.49 9.91 13.25
C VAL A 38 -2.07 10.36 13.60
N ASP A 39 -1.29 9.46 14.18
CA ASP A 39 0.10 9.66 14.59
C ASP A 39 1.01 8.80 13.70
N TRP A 40 1.69 9.43 12.73
CA TRP A 40 2.57 8.74 11.78
C TRP A 40 3.83 8.21 12.45
N LEU A 41 4.25 6.99 12.10
CA LEU A 41 5.55 6.47 12.46
C LEU A 41 6.61 7.01 11.51
N ASP A 42 7.77 7.36 12.05
CA ASP A 42 8.94 7.70 11.22
C ASP A 42 9.38 6.49 10.39
N PHE A 43 9.89 6.75 9.19
CA PHE A 43 10.47 5.72 8.36
C PHE A 43 11.71 5.12 9.04
N PRO A 44 11.87 3.78 9.05
CA PRO A 44 13.10 3.18 9.52
C PRO A 44 14.27 3.60 8.63
N THR A 45 15.47 3.57 9.19
CA THR A 45 16.68 3.89 8.41
C THR A 45 17.54 2.67 8.19
N GLN A 46 18.02 2.50 6.97
CA GLN A 46 19.06 1.54 6.63
C GLN A 46 20.43 2.23 6.68
N HIS A 47 21.44 1.45 7.05
CA HIS A 47 22.84 1.86 7.05
C HIS A 47 23.63 1.06 6.01
N PRO A 48 23.42 1.29 4.70
CA PRO A 48 24.38 0.82 3.73
C PRO A 48 25.75 1.46 4.00
N ASP A 49 26.82 0.82 3.52
CA ASP A 49 28.22 1.28 3.65
C ASP A 49 28.48 2.73 3.17
N ARG A 50 27.47 3.38 2.56
CA ARG A 50 27.50 4.72 1.97
C ARG A 50 26.67 5.78 2.72
N GLY A 51 26.14 5.48 3.90
CA GLY A 51 25.43 6.45 4.75
C GLY A 51 23.98 6.08 5.04
N ARG A 52 23.32 6.86 5.93
CA ARG A 52 21.94 6.62 6.38
C ARG A 52 20.95 6.94 5.26
N ILE A 53 20.12 5.99 4.88
CA ILE A 53 19.00 6.18 3.94
C ILE A 53 17.69 5.76 4.60
N ASP A 54 16.60 6.43 4.26
CA ASP A 54 15.27 6.01 4.69
C ASP A 54 14.91 4.66 4.04
N ALA A 55 13.99 3.93 4.67
CA ALA A 55 13.50 2.65 4.23
C ALA A 55 12.02 2.48 4.57
N GLU A 56 11.34 1.59 3.85
CA GLU A 56 9.97 1.19 4.17
C GLU A 56 9.95 0.24 5.37
N TRP A 57 8.84 0.27 6.12
CA TRP A 57 8.54 -0.73 7.14
C TRP A 57 8.35 -2.09 6.49
N LYS A 58 9.03 -3.13 7.01
CA LYS A 58 8.93 -4.50 6.49
C LYS A 58 8.13 -5.39 7.43
N GLY A 59 7.28 -6.25 6.87
CA GLY A 59 6.47 -7.22 7.58
C GLY A 59 5.72 -6.57 8.74
N LEU A 60 6.12 -6.95 9.96
CA LEU A 60 5.56 -6.47 11.23
C LEU A 60 6.59 -5.74 12.10
N ASP A 61 7.67 -5.21 11.50
CA ASP A 61 8.77 -4.57 12.22
C ASP A 61 8.30 -3.34 13.02
N PHE A 62 7.15 -2.75 12.64
CA PHE A 62 6.51 -1.62 13.32
C PHE A 62 5.84 -1.95 14.67
N LEU A 63 5.66 -3.23 15.02
CA LEU A 63 4.96 -3.63 16.25
C LEU A 63 5.86 -3.63 17.50
N ASN A 64 7.19 -3.66 17.35
CA ASN A 64 8.15 -3.84 18.45
C ASN A 64 7.74 -4.96 19.45
N ASP A 65 7.21 -6.07 18.91
CA ASP A 65 6.79 -7.25 19.68
C ASP A 65 7.51 -8.48 19.11
N PRO A 66 8.59 -8.97 19.76
CA PRO A 66 9.37 -10.09 19.25
C PRO A 66 8.60 -11.41 19.17
N VAL A 67 7.56 -11.60 19.99
CA VAL A 67 6.76 -12.83 19.99
C VAL A 67 5.93 -12.87 18.72
N ILE A 68 5.16 -11.81 18.47
CA ILE A 68 4.30 -11.69 17.29
C ILE A 68 5.13 -11.71 15.99
N GLN A 69 6.29 -11.05 16.00
CA GLN A 69 7.22 -11.09 14.86
C GLN A 69 7.81 -12.49 14.60
N THR A 70 7.96 -13.30 15.64
CA THR A 70 8.44 -14.69 15.50
C THR A 70 7.33 -15.57 14.93
N GLU A 71 6.12 -15.49 15.48
CA GLU A 71 4.94 -16.22 14.97
C GLU A 71 4.64 -15.87 13.50
N TRP A 72 4.77 -14.60 13.11
CA TRP A 72 4.63 -14.20 11.70
C TRP A 72 5.66 -14.87 10.79
N ARG A 73 6.92 -15.00 11.26
CA ARG A 73 8.01 -15.63 10.49
C ARG A 73 7.84 -17.15 10.35
N GLU A 74 7.03 -17.78 11.18
CA GLU A 74 6.70 -19.21 11.03
C GLU A 74 5.75 -19.43 9.85
N ILE A 75 4.81 -18.51 9.63
CA ILE A 75 3.77 -18.64 8.60
C ILE A 75 4.07 -17.87 7.30
N TRP A 76 4.97 -16.89 7.34
CA TRP A 76 5.34 -16.08 6.19
C TRP A 76 6.86 -16.01 5.98
N PRO A 77 7.37 -16.11 4.74
CA PRO A 77 8.81 -16.07 4.48
C PRO A 77 9.42 -14.71 4.86
N HIS A 78 10.59 -14.75 5.51
CA HIS A 78 11.27 -13.57 6.05
C HIS A 78 12.38 -12.99 5.16
N ARG A 79 12.68 -13.62 4.02
CA ARG A 79 13.74 -13.16 3.10
C ARG A 79 13.16 -12.29 1.99
N ALA A 80 13.06 -12.81 0.78
CA ALA A 80 12.46 -12.13 -0.35
C ALA A 80 10.93 -12.28 -0.29
N GLY A 81 10.20 -11.21 -0.61
CA GLY A 81 8.73 -11.22 -0.66
C GLY A 81 8.02 -10.91 0.66
N VAL A 82 8.74 -10.41 1.66
CA VAL A 82 8.13 -9.77 2.84
C VAL A 82 7.40 -8.50 2.38
N GLN A 83 6.22 -8.27 2.96
CA GLN A 83 5.42 -7.08 2.79
C GLN A 83 6.22 -5.83 3.16
N ASN A 84 6.20 -4.80 2.31
CA ASN A 84 6.65 -3.46 2.71
C ASN A 84 5.45 -2.52 2.86
N TRP A 85 5.54 -1.46 3.64
CA TRP A 85 4.46 -0.49 3.79
C TRP A 85 4.94 0.89 3.38
N ASP A 86 4.15 1.57 2.56
CA ASP A 86 4.47 2.93 2.08
C ASP A 86 4.39 3.95 3.23
N ALA A 87 3.54 3.68 4.22
CA ALA A 87 3.54 4.36 5.51
C ALA A 87 2.84 3.52 6.58
N VAL A 88 3.13 3.81 7.85
CA VAL A 88 2.43 3.22 9.00
C VAL A 88 2.08 4.34 9.99
N ALA A 89 0.87 4.29 10.54
CA ALA A 89 0.45 5.19 11.62
C ALA A 89 -0.15 4.43 12.80
N ARG A 90 -0.15 5.08 13.96
CA ARG A 90 -1.08 4.78 15.06
C ARG A 90 -2.32 5.64 14.88
N ILE A 91 -3.48 5.05 15.03
CA ILE A 91 -4.75 5.77 14.98
C ILE A 91 -5.55 5.53 16.26
N ASP A 92 -6.33 6.51 16.67
CA ASP A 92 -7.29 6.37 17.76
C ASP A 92 -8.69 6.17 17.18
N VAL A 93 -9.27 4.98 17.37
CA VAL A 93 -10.66 4.68 17.00
C VAL A 93 -11.43 4.40 18.29
N ASP A 94 -12.34 5.30 18.65
CA ASP A 94 -13.15 5.20 19.88
C ASP A 94 -12.36 4.96 21.18
N GLY A 95 -11.27 5.70 21.36
CA GLY A 95 -10.42 5.65 22.54
C GLY A 95 -9.47 4.45 22.56
N ARG A 96 -9.30 3.77 21.42
CA ARG A 96 -8.43 2.59 21.28
C ARG A 96 -7.33 2.89 20.27
N ASP A 97 -6.10 2.65 20.71
CA ASP A 97 -4.95 2.69 19.81
C ASP A 97 -4.97 1.49 18.87
N GLU A 98 -5.04 1.76 17.57
CA GLU A 98 -4.98 0.78 16.49
C GLU A 98 -3.82 1.13 15.53
N ARG A 99 -3.47 0.20 14.63
CA ARG A 99 -2.49 0.44 13.56
C ARG A 99 -3.19 0.77 12.24
N LEU A 100 -2.62 1.67 11.46
CA LEU A 100 -3.03 1.94 10.09
C LEU A 100 -1.86 1.61 9.17
N LEU A 101 -2.03 0.65 8.27
CA LEU A 101 -1.02 0.22 7.31
C LEU A 101 -1.41 0.73 5.92
N VAL A 102 -0.51 1.47 5.29
CA VAL A 102 -0.79 2.20 4.05
C VAL A 102 -0.10 1.53 2.86
N GLU A 103 -0.85 1.38 1.77
CA GLU A 103 -0.36 1.05 0.43
C GLU A 103 -0.87 2.13 -0.52
N ALA A 104 0.01 2.80 -1.26
CA ALA A 104 -0.29 3.90 -2.15
C ALA A 104 0.00 3.54 -3.62
N LYS A 105 -0.90 3.94 -4.51
CA LYS A 105 -0.82 3.69 -5.95
C LYS A 105 -1.03 4.98 -6.75
N GLY A 106 -0.19 5.20 -7.76
CA GLY A 106 -0.21 6.35 -8.66
C GLY A 106 -0.77 6.02 -10.04
N HIS A 107 -0.85 4.74 -10.42
CA HIS A 107 -1.41 4.33 -11.71
C HIS A 107 -2.03 2.93 -11.70
N CYS A 108 -2.96 2.65 -12.62
CA CYS A 108 -3.72 1.38 -12.68
C CYS A 108 -2.81 0.15 -12.77
N GLY A 109 -1.67 0.27 -13.46
CA GLY A 109 -0.70 -0.83 -13.61
C GLY A 109 -0.06 -1.33 -12.31
N GLU A 110 -0.13 -0.57 -11.20
CA GLU A 110 0.37 -0.98 -9.88
C GLU A 110 -0.62 -1.86 -9.10
N ILE A 111 -1.87 -1.96 -9.56
CA ILE A 111 -2.87 -2.85 -8.95
C ILE A 111 -2.54 -4.30 -9.28
N ALA A 112 -2.16 -4.56 -10.53
CA ALA A 112 -1.84 -5.90 -11.01
C ALA A 112 -0.50 -6.38 -10.44
N SER A 113 -0.49 -7.54 -9.82
CA SER A 113 0.70 -8.12 -9.19
C SER A 113 0.63 -9.64 -9.12
N ASN A 114 1.76 -10.29 -9.35
CA ASN A 114 1.91 -11.75 -9.24
C ASN A 114 2.89 -12.09 -8.12
N CYS A 115 2.68 -13.22 -7.47
CA CYS A 115 3.63 -13.80 -6.54
C CYS A 115 4.88 -14.25 -7.32
N ALA A 116 6.03 -13.64 -7.03
CA ALA A 116 7.31 -14.00 -7.64
C ALA A 116 8.11 -15.01 -6.80
N ALA A 117 7.57 -15.47 -5.67
CA ALA A 117 8.27 -16.41 -4.79
C ALA A 117 8.42 -17.78 -5.46
N LYS A 118 9.62 -18.34 -5.33
CA LYS A 118 9.93 -19.72 -5.75
C LYS A 118 9.65 -20.70 -4.62
N VAL A 119 9.63 -21.99 -4.91
CA VAL A 119 9.43 -23.05 -3.91
C VAL A 119 10.49 -22.95 -2.80
N GLU A 120 11.76 -22.77 -3.15
CA GLU A 120 12.85 -22.60 -2.17
C GLU A 120 12.76 -21.25 -1.43
N GLY A 121 11.99 -20.30 -1.98
CA GLY A 121 11.78 -18.95 -1.45
C GLY A 121 10.54 -18.79 -0.58
N GLY A 122 9.89 -19.90 -0.17
CA GLY A 122 8.73 -19.85 0.74
C GLY A 122 7.37 -19.77 0.04
N LEU A 123 7.28 -20.10 -1.26
CA LEU A 123 6.00 -20.13 -1.98
C LEU A 123 4.93 -21.00 -1.28
N ASN A 124 5.34 -22.13 -0.69
CA ASN A 124 4.41 -23.02 0.04
C ASN A 124 3.88 -22.37 1.32
N GLN A 125 4.71 -21.61 2.06
CA GLN A 125 4.28 -20.86 3.23
C GLN A 125 3.29 -19.76 2.84
N ILE A 126 3.63 -18.96 1.81
CA ILE A 126 2.73 -17.94 1.26
C ILE A 126 1.40 -18.55 0.87
N ARG A 127 1.41 -19.65 0.11
CA ARG A 127 0.19 -20.35 -0.31
C ARG A 127 -0.64 -20.78 0.90
N ALA A 128 -0.02 -21.42 1.88
CA ALA A 128 -0.71 -21.87 3.09
C ALA A 128 -1.35 -20.71 3.87
N ALA A 129 -0.62 -19.59 4.03
CA ALA A 129 -1.11 -18.40 4.71
C ALA A 129 -2.27 -17.73 3.94
N LEU A 130 -2.18 -17.64 2.61
CA LEU A 130 -3.27 -17.10 1.77
C LEU A 130 -4.50 -18.01 1.80
N GLU A 131 -4.34 -19.34 1.75
CA GLU A 131 -5.46 -20.29 1.88
C GLU A 131 -6.13 -20.21 3.26
N ALA A 132 -5.35 -20.06 4.33
CA ALA A 132 -5.89 -19.83 5.66
C ALA A 132 -6.67 -18.52 5.75
N THR A 133 -6.14 -17.46 5.12
CA THR A 133 -6.80 -16.15 5.03
C THR A 133 -8.11 -16.25 4.24
N LYS A 134 -8.12 -16.90 3.07
CA LYS A 134 -9.33 -17.14 2.29
C LYS A 134 -10.43 -17.81 3.11
N ARG A 135 -10.09 -18.88 3.82
CA ARG A 135 -11.03 -19.59 4.71
C ARG A 135 -11.59 -18.68 5.80
N ALA A 136 -10.74 -17.90 6.46
CA ALA A 136 -11.17 -16.98 7.52
C ALA A 136 -12.08 -15.85 7.00
N LEU A 137 -11.93 -15.47 5.74
CA LEU A 137 -12.72 -14.42 5.09
C LEU A 137 -13.92 -14.93 4.28
N GLY A 138 -14.15 -16.25 4.26
CA GLY A 138 -15.24 -16.87 3.51
C GLY A 138 -15.07 -16.82 1.98
N VAL A 139 -13.84 -16.67 1.51
CA VAL A 139 -13.51 -16.65 0.07
C VAL A 139 -13.48 -18.09 -0.45
N ASP A 140 -14.11 -18.32 -1.61
CA ASP A 140 -14.08 -19.63 -2.25
C ASP A 140 -12.64 -20.01 -2.64
N ALA A 141 -12.25 -21.25 -2.31
CA ALA A 141 -10.88 -21.74 -2.49
C ALA A 141 -10.39 -21.72 -3.94
N SER A 142 -11.28 -21.71 -4.94
CA SER A 142 -10.94 -21.63 -6.37
C SER A 142 -10.37 -20.29 -6.81
N HIS A 143 -10.53 -19.22 -6.02
CA HIS A 143 -9.94 -17.92 -6.36
C HIS A 143 -8.41 -17.96 -6.22
N ASP A 144 -7.73 -17.58 -7.31
CA ASP A 144 -6.28 -17.53 -7.37
C ASP A 144 -5.74 -16.23 -6.76
N TRP A 145 -5.25 -16.32 -5.53
CA TRP A 145 -4.64 -15.20 -4.80
C TRP A 145 -3.14 -15.07 -5.03
N LEU A 146 -2.51 -15.96 -5.80
CA LEU A 146 -1.09 -15.89 -6.14
C LEU A 146 -0.85 -15.11 -7.43
N ASN A 147 -1.83 -14.97 -8.31
CA ASN A 147 -1.67 -14.29 -9.60
C ASN A 147 -2.77 -13.25 -9.84
N GLY A 148 -2.41 -12.19 -10.56
CA GLY A 148 -3.28 -11.07 -10.93
C GLY A 148 -3.26 -9.95 -9.90
N TYR A 149 -3.51 -10.24 -8.63
CA TYR A 149 -3.63 -9.22 -7.57
C TYR A 149 -2.98 -9.63 -6.23
N TYR A 150 -1.84 -10.31 -6.31
CA TYR A 150 -1.13 -10.88 -5.17
C TYR A 150 -0.85 -9.89 -4.04
N GLN A 151 -0.46 -8.64 -4.36
CA GLN A 151 -0.17 -7.63 -3.34
C GLN A 151 -1.39 -7.35 -2.46
N PHE A 152 -2.57 -7.18 -3.03
CA PHE A 152 -3.78 -6.97 -2.23
C PHE A 152 -4.07 -8.15 -1.30
N CYS A 153 -3.99 -9.38 -1.83
CA CYS A 153 -4.21 -10.60 -1.06
C CYS A 153 -3.19 -10.76 0.08
N ASN A 154 -1.93 -10.38 -0.17
CA ASN A 154 -0.90 -10.44 0.85
C ASN A 154 -1.10 -9.40 1.96
N ARG A 155 -1.76 -8.25 1.68
CA ARG A 155 -2.16 -7.27 2.69
C ARG A 155 -3.26 -7.82 3.57
N LEU A 156 -4.27 -8.45 2.97
CA LEU A 156 -5.34 -9.12 3.72
C LEU A 156 -4.79 -10.20 4.65
N ALA A 157 -3.77 -10.96 4.22
CA ALA A 157 -3.14 -11.97 5.07
C ALA A 157 -2.47 -11.37 6.31
N VAL A 158 -1.78 -10.23 6.17
CA VAL A 158 -1.25 -9.51 7.33
C VAL A 158 -2.38 -9.02 8.23
N LEU A 159 -3.40 -8.37 7.67
CA LEU A 159 -4.51 -7.85 8.47
C LEU A 159 -5.24 -8.98 9.24
N GLN A 160 -5.46 -10.11 8.59
CA GLN A 160 -6.06 -11.29 9.23
C GLN A 160 -5.17 -11.87 10.33
N PHE A 161 -3.86 -11.94 10.12
CA PHE A 161 -2.91 -12.39 11.13
C PHE A 161 -2.92 -11.47 12.36
N LEU A 162 -2.92 -10.15 12.16
CA LEU A 162 -3.01 -9.20 13.27
C LEU A 162 -4.34 -9.39 14.03
N ALA A 163 -5.44 -9.52 13.31
CA ALA A 163 -6.76 -9.75 13.91
C ALA A 163 -6.81 -11.04 14.74
N SER A 164 -6.18 -12.15 14.28
CA SER A 164 -6.16 -13.40 15.04
C SER A 164 -5.33 -13.33 16.32
N HIS A 165 -4.42 -12.35 16.44
CA HIS A 165 -3.62 -12.08 17.64
C HIS A 165 -4.20 -10.92 18.47
N ASN A 166 -5.46 -10.53 18.21
CA ASN A 166 -6.14 -9.41 18.88
C ASN A 166 -5.43 -8.05 18.70
N ILE A 167 -4.59 -7.92 17.67
CA ILE A 167 -3.94 -6.67 17.30
C ILE A 167 -4.85 -5.94 16.32
N ARG A 168 -5.38 -4.82 16.76
CA ARG A 168 -6.34 -4.04 15.98
C ARG A 168 -5.60 -3.19 14.95
N ALA A 169 -5.93 -3.41 13.69
CA ALA A 169 -5.32 -2.71 12.57
C ALA A 169 -6.32 -2.42 11.45
N HIS A 170 -5.97 -1.47 10.59
CA HIS A 170 -6.67 -1.05 9.39
C HIS A 170 -5.70 -1.09 8.21
N LEU A 171 -6.18 -1.54 7.06
CA LEU A 171 -5.53 -1.35 5.76
C LEU A 171 -6.11 -0.12 5.08
N LEU A 172 -5.26 0.74 4.57
CA LEU A 172 -5.65 1.89 3.75
C LEU A 172 -4.95 1.82 2.40
N PHE A 173 -5.74 1.63 1.35
CA PHE A 173 -5.30 1.77 -0.03
C PHE A 173 -5.52 3.21 -0.48
N VAL A 174 -4.42 3.93 -0.70
CA VAL A 174 -4.44 5.29 -1.25
C VAL A 174 -4.29 5.23 -2.76
N TYR A 175 -5.22 5.83 -3.48
CA TYR A 175 -5.21 5.92 -4.94
C TYR A 175 -5.05 7.38 -5.33
N PHE A 176 -3.89 7.75 -5.87
CA PHE A 176 -3.66 9.10 -6.34
C PHE A 176 -4.41 9.37 -7.65
N THR A 177 -4.89 10.59 -7.79
CA THR A 177 -5.67 11.06 -8.93
C THR A 177 -5.02 12.30 -9.52
N GLY A 178 -5.00 12.38 -10.85
CA GLY A 178 -4.37 13.48 -11.58
C GLY A 178 -2.85 13.37 -11.70
N ASP A 179 -2.24 12.25 -11.31
CA ASP A 179 -0.80 12.01 -11.55
C ASP A 179 -0.51 11.98 -13.05
N PHE A 180 0.74 12.27 -13.42
CA PHE A 180 1.20 12.17 -14.80
C PHE A 180 2.57 11.49 -14.82
N THR A 181 2.55 10.16 -14.97
CA THR A 181 3.75 9.38 -15.28
C THR A 181 3.70 8.96 -16.75
N ALA A 182 4.68 9.41 -17.54
CA ALA A 182 4.72 9.12 -18.98
C ALA A 182 4.62 7.61 -19.27
N GLY A 183 3.71 7.24 -20.17
CA GLY A 183 3.47 5.85 -20.56
C GLY A 183 2.71 5.00 -19.54
N ARG A 184 2.12 5.60 -18.49
CA ARG A 184 1.29 4.93 -17.51
C ARG A 184 -0.16 5.41 -17.59
N ASP A 185 -1.08 4.52 -17.23
CA ASP A 185 -2.50 4.83 -17.07
C ASP A 185 -2.72 5.42 -15.67
N CYS A 186 -2.59 6.74 -15.56
CA CYS A 186 -2.81 7.51 -14.34
C CYS A 186 -4.24 8.09 -14.36
N PRO A 187 -5.15 7.61 -13.51
CA PRO A 187 -6.51 8.12 -13.47
C PRO A 187 -6.57 9.61 -13.08
N LYS A 188 -7.38 10.39 -13.80
CA LYS A 188 -7.62 11.80 -13.49
C LYS A 188 -8.42 12.00 -12.20
N ASP A 189 -9.29 11.04 -11.88
CA ASP A 189 -10.24 11.09 -10.77
C ASP A 189 -10.54 9.68 -10.25
N GLU A 190 -11.39 9.59 -9.23
CA GLU A 190 -11.85 8.32 -8.65
C GLU A 190 -12.57 7.42 -9.66
N VAL A 191 -13.31 8.00 -10.62
CA VAL A 191 -14.05 7.24 -11.63
C VAL A 191 -13.09 6.45 -12.50
N GLY A 192 -11.96 7.06 -12.88
CA GLY A 192 -10.92 6.39 -13.67
C GLY A 192 -10.31 5.15 -13.00
N TRP A 193 -10.32 5.07 -11.66
CA TRP A 193 -9.83 3.89 -10.92
C TRP A 193 -10.83 2.72 -10.89
N GLN A 194 -12.12 2.98 -11.04
CA GLN A 194 -13.17 2.01 -10.73
C GLN A 194 -13.06 0.73 -11.56
N SER A 195 -12.72 0.81 -12.84
CA SER A 195 -12.58 -0.37 -13.70
C SER A 195 -11.49 -1.32 -13.20
N ALA A 196 -10.33 -0.78 -12.82
CA ALA A 196 -9.20 -1.60 -12.33
C ALA A 196 -9.48 -2.17 -10.93
N ILE A 197 -10.10 -1.38 -10.05
CA ILE A 197 -10.50 -1.82 -8.71
C ILE A 197 -11.58 -2.90 -8.79
N LYS A 198 -12.59 -2.73 -9.65
CA LYS A 198 -13.64 -3.73 -9.86
C LYS A 198 -13.06 -5.05 -10.38
N ALA A 199 -12.14 -4.98 -11.34
CA ALA A 199 -11.46 -6.18 -11.86
C ALA A 199 -10.63 -6.89 -10.77
N GLN A 200 -10.03 -6.14 -9.84
CA GLN A 200 -9.39 -6.70 -8.65
C GLN A 200 -10.41 -7.39 -7.74
N ASP A 201 -11.47 -6.68 -7.34
CA ASP A 201 -12.49 -7.19 -6.41
C ASP A 201 -13.15 -8.49 -6.97
N GLU A 202 -13.52 -8.50 -8.26
CA GLU A 202 -14.09 -9.67 -8.94
C GLU A 202 -13.13 -10.87 -8.98
N ARG A 203 -11.85 -10.64 -9.26
CA ARG A 203 -10.85 -11.71 -9.35
C ARG A 203 -10.49 -12.29 -7.99
N ILE A 204 -10.47 -11.47 -6.94
CA ILE A 204 -10.13 -11.89 -5.58
C ILE A 204 -11.29 -12.64 -4.93
N GLY A 205 -12.53 -12.31 -5.30
CA GLY A 205 -13.72 -13.01 -4.81
C GLY A 205 -14.00 -12.78 -3.34
N LEU A 206 -13.59 -11.63 -2.80
CA LEU A 206 -13.85 -11.27 -1.42
C LEU A 206 -15.36 -11.05 -1.23
N PRO A 207 -16.04 -11.81 -0.35
CA PRO A 207 -17.48 -11.63 -0.14
C PRO A 207 -17.79 -10.22 0.37
N ALA A 208 -18.97 -9.69 0.01
CA ALA A 208 -19.39 -8.36 0.46
C ALA A 208 -19.45 -8.23 2.00
N GLN A 209 -19.67 -9.35 2.70
CA GLN A 209 -19.59 -9.45 4.16
C GLN A 209 -18.44 -10.39 4.54
N HIS A 210 -17.46 -9.85 5.25
CA HIS A 210 -16.33 -10.61 5.78
C HIS A 210 -15.81 -9.95 7.06
N PRO A 211 -15.10 -10.67 7.94
CA PRO A 211 -14.68 -10.14 9.25
C PRO A 211 -13.79 -8.89 9.22
N LEU A 212 -13.14 -8.61 8.09
CA LEU A 212 -12.23 -7.47 7.93
C LEU A 212 -12.84 -6.27 7.19
N ARG A 213 -14.13 -6.32 6.81
CA ARG A 213 -14.76 -5.32 5.94
C ARG A 213 -14.58 -3.88 6.44
N GLU A 214 -14.81 -3.65 7.72
CA GLU A 214 -14.72 -2.33 8.35
C GLU A 214 -13.27 -1.86 8.55
N ARG A 215 -12.29 -2.71 8.23
CA ARG A 215 -10.86 -2.49 8.43
C ARG A 215 -10.09 -2.36 7.12
N VAL A 216 -10.75 -2.45 5.98
CA VAL A 216 -10.15 -2.27 4.65
C VAL A 216 -10.74 -1.03 4.00
N HIS A 217 -9.91 -0.03 3.79
CA HIS A 217 -10.31 1.30 3.37
C HIS A 217 -9.70 1.65 2.02
N LYS A 218 -10.45 2.38 1.19
CA LYS A 218 -9.99 2.98 -0.07
C LYS A 218 -10.08 4.50 0.10
N LEU A 219 -9.01 5.22 -0.23
CA LEU A 219 -8.96 6.68 -0.17
C LEU A 219 -8.39 7.23 -1.47
N PHE A 220 -9.13 8.15 -2.10
CA PHE A 220 -8.70 8.82 -3.33
C PHE A 220 -8.17 10.20 -2.99
N LEU A 221 -6.94 10.49 -3.41
CA LEU A 221 -6.25 11.75 -3.15
C LEU A 221 -5.84 12.43 -4.45
N PRO A 222 -6.11 13.73 -4.64
CA PRO A 222 -5.52 14.47 -5.75
C PRO A 222 -4.00 14.59 -5.54
N VAL A 223 -3.23 14.54 -6.61
CA VAL A 223 -1.82 14.94 -6.56
C VAL A 223 -1.71 16.46 -6.44
N PHE A 224 -0.66 16.94 -5.77
CA PHE A 224 -0.29 18.35 -5.81
C PHE A 224 0.73 18.53 -6.93
N ILE A 225 0.24 18.89 -8.12
CA ILE A 225 1.11 19.33 -9.20
C ILE A 225 1.33 20.83 -9.01
N ASP A 226 2.54 21.22 -8.64
CA ASP A 226 3.03 22.53 -9.05
C ASP A 226 3.05 22.47 -10.58
N LEU A 227 2.18 23.27 -11.23
CA LEU A 227 2.08 23.39 -12.67
C LEU A 227 3.42 23.85 -13.25
N TYR A 228 4.37 22.94 -13.41
CA TYR A 228 5.30 23.03 -14.52
C TYR A 228 4.50 22.63 -15.75
N GLU A 229 3.74 23.60 -16.29
CA GLU A 229 3.56 23.61 -17.73
C GLU A 229 4.97 23.52 -18.32
N PRO A 230 5.30 22.50 -19.12
CA PRO A 230 6.51 22.57 -19.90
C PRO A 230 6.31 23.76 -20.83
N SER A 231 6.94 24.89 -20.48
CA SER A 231 7.01 26.07 -21.33
C SER A 231 7.32 25.59 -22.74
N GLY A 232 6.41 25.89 -23.65
CA GLY A 232 6.40 25.36 -25.00
C GLY A 232 7.74 25.48 -25.71
N SER A 233 7.97 24.54 -26.61
CA SER A 233 8.90 24.62 -27.75
C SER A 233 10.17 25.44 -27.49
N LEU A 234 11.27 24.74 -27.24
CA LEU A 234 12.58 25.25 -27.63
C LEU A 234 12.52 25.54 -29.13
N HIS A 235 12.32 26.81 -29.48
CA HIS A 235 12.69 27.35 -30.77
C HIS A 235 14.17 27.05 -30.96
N ASP A 236 14.48 26.21 -31.92
CA ASP A 236 15.83 26.01 -32.45
C ASP A 236 16.25 27.28 -33.21
N PRO A 237 17.21 28.09 -32.72
CA PRO A 237 17.74 29.22 -33.44
C PRO A 237 19.05 28.79 -34.09
N ALA A 238 18.99 27.82 -35.01
CA ALA A 238 20.13 27.43 -35.83
C ALA A 238 19.71 27.26 -37.30
N SER A 239 19.16 28.32 -37.89
CA SER A 239 19.06 28.45 -39.35
C SER A 239 18.99 29.91 -39.81
N GLN A 240 19.92 30.75 -39.35
CA GLN A 240 20.31 31.98 -40.06
C GLN A 240 21.78 32.32 -39.79
N SER A 241 22.68 31.75 -40.60
CA SER A 241 23.85 32.41 -41.22
C SER A 241 24.64 31.39 -42.02
#